data_AF-A0A6A9S6P8-F1
#
_entry.id   AF-A0A6A9S6P8-F1
#
_cell.length_a   1.000
_cell.length_b   1.000
_cell.length_c   1.000
_cell.angle_alpha   90.00
_cell.angle_beta   90.00
_cell.angle_gamma   90.00
#
_symmetry.space_group_name_H-M   'P 1'
#
loop_
_entity.id
_entity.type
_entity.pdbx_description
1 polymer ?
#
loop_
_entity_poly.entity_id
_entity_poly.type
_entity_poly.pdbx_seq_one_letter_code
_entity_poly.pdbx_strand_id
1 'polypeptide(L)'
;MDTRAQTPQDFAVGVSVLLVTIIGVLAFVQGSAVGVYESPDVQRNQPIADRAGTYLVENYSVDGTRNLIRYNTSGGINASLNADTDLSGLKEKAGLDVATERRVNPRVNVTVVNASSLKAGTRDPAVDDHGERLAWGPSADGRTNVATTSRVVKLTNATGQCDPVCWLVVRVW
;
A
#
# COMPACT_ATOMS: atom_id res chain seq x y z
N MET A 1 22.47 -22.97 64.67
CA MET A 1 21.53 -23.01 63.53
C MET A 1 22.06 -22.01 62.52
N ASP A 2 22.52 -22.52 61.37
CA ASP A 2 23.24 -21.81 60.32
C ASP A 2 22.46 -20.61 59.78
N THR A 3 22.89 -19.39 60.13
CA THR A 3 22.59 -18.20 59.35
C THR A 3 23.39 -18.28 58.06
N ARG A 4 22.82 -18.95 57.04
CA ARG A 4 23.33 -18.90 55.66
C ARG A 4 23.19 -17.47 55.14
N ALA A 5 24.16 -16.63 55.47
CA ALA A 5 24.37 -15.37 54.79
C ALA A 5 24.73 -15.70 53.34
N GLN A 6 23.85 -15.33 52.40
CA GLN A 6 24.12 -15.39 50.98
C GLN A 6 25.45 -14.67 50.72
N THR A 7 26.42 -15.34 50.09
CA THR A 7 27.70 -14.67 49.83
C THR A 7 27.44 -13.50 48.87
N PRO A 8 28.19 -12.38 48.98
CA PRO A 8 28.04 -11.24 48.06
C PRO A 8 28.13 -11.63 46.57
N GLN A 9 28.77 -12.77 46.31
CA GLN A 9 28.90 -13.38 44.99
C GLN A 9 27.56 -13.95 44.48
N ASP A 10 26.79 -14.63 45.33
CA ASP A 10 25.45 -15.14 44.97
C ASP A 10 24.47 -13.99 44.66
N PHE A 11 24.60 -12.87 45.38
CA PHE A 11 23.84 -11.66 45.10
C PHE A 11 24.21 -11.05 43.74
N ALA A 12 25.51 -10.95 43.43
CA ALA A 12 25.99 -10.42 42.16
C ALA A 12 25.56 -11.29 40.96
N VAL A 13 25.60 -12.62 41.11
CA VAL A 13 25.11 -13.56 40.09
C VAL A 13 23.61 -13.42 39.92
N GLY A 14 22.84 -13.36 41.01
CA GLY A 14 21.38 -13.20 40.97
C GLY A 14 20.96 -11.90 40.26
N VAL A 15 21.60 -10.78 40.58
CA VAL A 15 21.32 -9.48 39.92
C VAL A 15 21.72 -9.50 38.45
N SER A 16 22.83 -10.16 38.09
CA SER A 16 23.28 -10.26 36.70
C SER A 16 22.30 -11.08 35.85
N VAL A 17 21.83 -12.23 36.37
CA VAL A 17 20.83 -13.06 35.70
C VAL A 17 19.51 -12.31 35.56
N LEU A 18 19.08 -11.59 36.62
CA LEU A 18 17.88 -10.75 36.58
C LEU A 18 18.01 -9.66 35.51
N LEU A 19 19.13 -8.95 35.46
CA LEU A 19 19.36 -7.86 34.50
C LEU A 19 19.38 -8.38 33.05
N VAL A 20 20.05 -9.50 32.80
CA VAL A 20 20.07 -10.15 31.47
C VAL A 20 18.67 -10.61 31.07
N THR A 21 17.88 -11.11 32.03
CA THR A 21 16.50 -11.54 31.77
C THR A 21 15.60 -10.34 31.48
N ILE A 22 15.73 -9.23 32.22
CA ILE A 22 14.99 -7.99 31.95
C ILE A 22 15.38 -7.41 30.58
N ILE A 23 16.67 -7.34 30.26
CA ILE A 23 17.14 -6.87 28.94
C ILE A 23 16.64 -7.80 27.84
N GLY A 24 16.71 -9.12 28.03
CA GLY A 24 16.21 -10.10 27.07
C GLY A 24 14.71 -9.99 26.86
N VAL A 25 13.93 -9.84 27.93
CA VAL A 25 12.48 -9.61 27.86
C VAL A 25 12.18 -8.28 27.21
N LEU A 26 12.87 -7.19 27.52
CA LEU A 26 12.67 -5.91 26.87
C LEU A 26 13.09 -5.95 25.39
N ALA A 27 14.18 -6.62 25.04
CA ALA A 27 14.60 -6.78 23.65
C ALA A 27 13.62 -7.64 22.84
N PHE A 28 13.07 -8.72 23.43
CA PHE A 28 12.05 -9.53 22.79
C PHE A 28 10.69 -8.83 22.76
N VAL A 29 10.25 -8.21 23.86
CA VAL A 29 8.97 -7.51 23.94
C VAL A 29 9.00 -6.26 23.10
N GLN A 30 10.05 -5.43 23.13
CA GLN A 30 10.16 -4.27 22.24
C GLN A 30 10.44 -4.72 20.80
N GLY A 31 11.28 -5.72 20.57
CA GLY A 31 11.51 -6.31 19.24
C GLY A 31 10.26 -6.94 18.61
N SER A 32 9.30 -7.38 19.42
CA SER A 32 8.00 -7.94 18.99
C SER A 32 6.83 -6.94 19.09
N ALA A 33 6.96 -5.89 19.92
CA ALA A 33 5.96 -4.82 20.10
C ALA A 33 6.15 -3.67 19.11
N VAL A 34 7.21 -3.69 18.28
CA VAL A 34 7.15 -3.09 16.93
C VAL A 34 6.32 -4.00 16.00
N GLY A 35 5.26 -4.60 16.52
CA GLY A 35 4.18 -5.15 15.73
C GLY A 35 3.34 -3.98 15.24
N VAL A 36 3.78 -3.37 14.13
CA VAL A 36 2.97 -2.66 13.14
C VAL A 36 1.72 -1.99 13.73
N TYR A 37 1.90 -0.91 14.51
CA TYR A 37 0.81 0.05 14.66
C TYR A 37 0.65 0.74 13.30
N GLU A 38 -0.13 0.11 12.43
CA GLU A 38 -0.63 0.76 11.23
C GLU A 38 -1.40 2.00 11.68
N SER A 39 -0.97 3.19 11.26
CA SER A 39 -1.55 4.45 11.72
C SER A 39 -3.09 4.42 11.56
N PRO A 40 -3.86 5.00 12.50
CA PRO A 40 -5.32 5.11 12.38
C PRO A 40 -5.77 5.67 11.02
N ASP A 41 -4.96 6.52 10.38
CA ASP A 41 -5.23 7.02 9.04
C ASP A 41 -5.18 5.93 7.97
N VAL A 42 -4.19 5.02 8.04
CA VAL A 42 -4.07 3.91 7.10
C VAL A 42 -5.23 2.94 7.30
N GLN A 43 -5.56 2.58 8.54
CA GLN A 43 -6.70 1.69 8.84
C GLN A 43 -8.03 2.28 8.32
N ARG A 44 -8.22 3.60 8.44
CA ARG A 44 -9.40 4.30 7.92
C ARG A 44 -9.43 4.33 6.38
N ASN A 45 -8.27 4.53 5.76
CA ASN A 45 -8.16 4.71 4.31
C ASN A 45 -8.06 3.37 3.55
N GLN A 46 -7.74 2.25 4.21
CA GLN A 46 -7.60 0.94 3.57
C GLN A 46 -8.90 0.46 2.87
N PRO A 47 -10.10 0.55 3.48
CA PRO A 47 -11.33 0.21 2.79
C PRO A 47 -11.62 1.11 1.58
N ILE A 48 -11.15 2.37 1.61
CA ILE A 48 -11.30 3.33 0.50
C ILE A 48 -10.37 2.92 -0.65
N ALA A 49 -9.11 2.58 -0.34
CA ALA A 49 -8.17 2.06 -1.32
C ALA A 49 -8.73 0.78 -1.98
N ASP A 50 -9.21 -0.18 -1.18
CA ASP A 50 -9.79 -1.43 -1.68
C ASP A 50 -11.01 -1.19 -2.57
N ARG A 51 -11.91 -0.29 -2.18
CA ARG A 51 -13.08 0.06 -3.00
C ARG A 51 -12.67 0.67 -4.34
N ALA A 52 -11.72 1.61 -4.34
CA ALA A 52 -11.19 2.21 -5.56
C ALA A 52 -10.53 1.16 -6.47
N GLY A 53 -9.71 0.28 -5.90
CA GLY A 53 -9.06 -0.81 -6.65
C GLY A 53 -10.07 -1.79 -7.24
N THR A 54 -11.10 -2.18 -6.49
CA THR A 54 -12.19 -3.02 -6.98
C THR A 54 -12.98 -2.34 -8.10
N TYR A 55 -13.37 -1.08 -7.90
CA TYR A 55 -14.10 -0.30 -8.93
C TYR A 55 -13.31 -0.23 -10.25
N LEU A 56 -12.01 0.06 -10.18
CA LEU A 56 -11.16 0.13 -11.37
C LEU A 56 -11.10 -1.21 -12.11
N VAL A 57 -10.92 -2.32 -11.39
CA VAL A 57 -10.88 -3.64 -12.04
C VAL A 57 -12.24 -3.99 -12.64
N GLU A 58 -13.33 -3.79 -11.90
CA GLU A 58 -14.68 -4.17 -12.36
C GLU A 58 -15.14 -3.36 -13.56
N ASN A 59 -14.90 -2.04 -13.59
CA ASN A 59 -15.42 -1.16 -14.64
C ASN A 59 -14.52 -1.10 -15.88
N TYR A 60 -13.22 -1.31 -15.72
CA TYR A 60 -12.28 -1.27 -16.84
C TYR A 60 -11.88 -2.65 -17.35
N SER A 61 -12.28 -3.76 -16.70
CA SER A 61 -12.07 -5.08 -17.29
C SER A 61 -12.80 -5.22 -18.64
N VAL A 62 -12.24 -6.04 -19.53
CA VAL A 62 -12.92 -6.47 -20.75
C VAL A 62 -14.05 -7.43 -20.36
N ASP A 63 -15.21 -7.26 -20.96
CA ASP A 63 -16.39 -8.09 -20.69
C ASP A 63 -16.08 -9.58 -20.81
N GLY A 64 -16.56 -10.37 -19.85
CA GLY A 64 -16.32 -11.81 -19.79
C GLY A 64 -14.91 -12.23 -19.35
N THR A 65 -14.02 -11.29 -19.06
CA THR A 65 -12.67 -11.58 -18.56
C THR A 65 -12.48 -11.09 -17.13
N ARG A 66 -11.53 -11.69 -16.41
CA ARG A 66 -11.09 -11.18 -15.10
C ARG A 66 -9.71 -10.59 -15.22
N ASN A 67 -9.50 -9.42 -14.64
CA ASN A 67 -8.19 -8.76 -14.53
C ASN A 67 -7.51 -8.46 -15.87
N LEU A 68 -8.23 -8.45 -16.99
CA LEU A 68 -7.77 -7.94 -18.28
C LEU A 68 -8.40 -6.57 -18.51
N ILE A 69 -7.62 -5.52 -18.33
CA ILE A 69 -8.07 -4.13 -18.31
C ILE A 69 -7.98 -3.52 -19.71
N ARG A 70 -9.07 -2.89 -20.15
CA ARG A 70 -9.13 -2.04 -21.34
C ARG A 70 -8.21 -0.86 -21.12
N TYR A 71 -7.07 -0.85 -21.81
CA TYR A 71 -6.03 0.16 -21.61
C TYR A 71 -6.08 1.27 -22.65
N ASN A 72 -5.57 1.03 -23.85
CA ASN A 72 -5.45 2.03 -24.91
C ASN A 72 -6.61 1.92 -25.91
N THR A 73 -7.82 2.26 -25.46
CA THR A 73 -9.04 2.29 -26.28
C THR A 73 -9.99 3.38 -25.78
N SER A 74 -11.01 3.72 -26.57
CA SER A 74 -12.08 4.61 -26.14
C SER A 74 -12.80 4.03 -24.92
N GLY A 75 -12.83 4.80 -23.82
CA GLY A 75 -13.35 4.34 -22.52
C GLY A 75 -12.42 3.39 -21.76
N GLY A 76 -11.19 3.16 -22.23
CA GLY A 76 -10.15 2.46 -21.49
C GLY A 76 -9.63 3.29 -20.30
N ILE A 77 -8.95 2.61 -19.38
CA ILE A 77 -8.45 3.22 -18.14
C ILE A 77 -7.51 4.41 -18.42
N ASN A 78 -6.72 4.37 -19.49
CA ASN A 78 -5.80 5.46 -19.84
C ASN A 78 -6.57 6.73 -20.21
N ALA A 79 -7.48 6.62 -21.17
CA ALA A 79 -8.29 7.75 -21.64
C ALA A 79 -9.16 8.32 -20.52
N SER A 80 -9.81 7.46 -19.73
CA SER A 80 -10.72 7.88 -18.68
C SER A 80 -10.00 8.54 -17.50
N LEU A 81 -8.87 8.01 -17.04
CA LEU A 81 -8.14 8.62 -15.93
C LEU A 81 -7.31 9.85 -16.34
N ASN A 82 -6.85 9.94 -17.59
CA ASN A 82 -6.20 11.15 -18.11
C ASN A 82 -7.17 12.33 -18.22
N ALA A 83 -8.44 12.07 -18.57
CA ALA A 83 -9.48 13.10 -18.65
C ALA A 83 -10.01 13.52 -17.27
N ASP A 84 -9.81 12.70 -16.23
CA ASP A 84 -10.38 12.91 -14.90
C ASP A 84 -9.47 13.75 -14.00
N THR A 85 -9.76 15.05 -13.92
CA THR A 85 -8.99 16.00 -13.11
C THR A 85 -9.10 15.66 -11.62
N ASP A 86 -7.95 15.49 -10.95
CA ASP A 86 -7.84 15.03 -9.55
C ASP A 86 -8.61 13.72 -9.25
N LEU A 87 -8.86 12.91 -10.27
CA LEU A 87 -9.63 11.66 -10.15
C LEU A 87 -11.03 11.88 -9.51
N SER A 88 -11.64 13.03 -9.76
CA SER A 88 -12.96 13.40 -9.22
C SER A 88 -14.07 12.44 -9.63
N GLY A 89 -14.14 12.07 -10.91
CA GLY A 89 -15.14 11.14 -11.43
C GLY A 89 -14.93 9.72 -10.92
N LEU A 90 -13.67 9.30 -10.73
CA LEU A 90 -13.34 8.05 -10.05
C LEU A 90 -13.84 8.08 -8.60
N LYS A 91 -13.56 9.15 -7.84
CA LYS A 91 -14.00 9.29 -6.45
C LYS A 91 -15.51 9.23 -6.32
N GLU A 92 -16.23 9.94 -7.19
CA GLU A 92 -17.70 9.94 -7.21
C GLU A 92 -18.24 8.54 -7.52
N LYS A 93 -17.83 7.94 -8.64
CA LYS A 93 -18.37 6.66 -9.11
C LYS A 93 -17.98 5.47 -8.24
N ALA A 94 -16.80 5.52 -7.62
CA ALA A 94 -16.38 4.51 -6.66
C ALA A 94 -16.92 4.79 -5.24
N GLY A 95 -17.74 5.83 -5.03
CA GLY A 95 -18.33 6.15 -3.73
C GLY A 95 -17.29 6.47 -2.67
N LEU A 96 -16.25 7.23 -3.04
CA LEU A 96 -15.15 7.68 -2.19
C LEU A 96 -15.36 9.10 -1.66
N ASP A 97 -16.42 9.78 -2.10
CA ASP A 97 -16.84 11.07 -1.57
C ASP A 97 -17.44 10.88 -0.17
N VAL A 98 -16.53 10.87 0.81
CA VAL A 98 -16.83 10.68 2.24
C VAL A 98 -16.71 11.98 3.03
N ALA A 99 -16.60 13.12 2.34
CA ALA A 99 -16.52 14.43 2.96
C ALA A 99 -17.73 14.68 3.86
N THR A 100 -17.45 15.15 5.07
CA THR A 100 -18.43 15.63 6.04
C THR A 100 -17.89 16.90 6.66
N GLU A 101 -18.65 17.53 7.56
CA GLU A 101 -18.17 18.70 8.33
C GLU A 101 -16.82 18.46 9.06
N ARG A 102 -16.46 17.20 9.32
CA ARG A 102 -15.24 16.82 10.03
C ARG A 102 -14.25 16.01 9.19
N ARG A 103 -14.56 15.75 7.91
CA ARG A 103 -13.73 14.90 7.03
C ARG A 103 -13.58 15.54 5.67
N VAL A 104 -12.35 15.61 5.18
CA VAL A 104 -12.06 15.95 3.79
C VAL A 104 -12.13 14.69 2.93
N ASN A 105 -12.41 14.88 1.64
CA ASN A 105 -12.31 13.79 0.68
C ASN A 105 -10.86 13.29 0.61
N PRO A 106 -10.67 11.96 0.48
CA PRO A 106 -9.34 11.37 0.41
C PRO A 106 -8.63 11.76 -0.89
N ARG A 107 -7.30 11.83 -0.84
CA ARG A 107 -6.48 11.91 -2.05
C ARG A 107 -6.26 10.49 -2.57
N VAL A 108 -6.36 10.33 -3.89
CA VAL A 108 -6.23 9.04 -4.55
C VAL A 108 -5.14 9.15 -5.61
N ASN A 109 -4.23 8.18 -5.63
CA ASN A 109 -3.24 8.00 -6.67
C ASN A 109 -3.39 6.59 -7.24
N VAL A 110 -3.41 6.48 -8.57
CA VAL A 110 -3.51 5.20 -9.27
C VAL A 110 -2.27 5.06 -10.12
N THR A 111 -1.52 3.98 -9.96
CA THR A 111 -0.33 3.71 -10.77
C THR A 111 -0.37 2.28 -11.29
N VAL A 112 -0.03 2.08 -12.56
CA VAL A 112 0.27 0.75 -13.10
C VAL A 112 1.76 0.52 -12.99
N VAL A 113 2.17 -0.57 -12.35
CA VAL A 113 3.58 -0.95 -12.15
C VAL A 113 3.85 -2.26 -12.88
N ASN A 114 4.91 -2.32 -13.69
CA ASN A 114 5.29 -3.56 -14.36
C ASN A 114 5.80 -4.59 -13.33
N ALA A 115 5.42 -5.87 -13.46
CA ALA A 115 5.94 -6.91 -12.57
C ALA A 115 7.48 -7.04 -12.60
N SER A 116 8.14 -6.66 -13.70
CA SER A 116 9.60 -6.67 -13.82
C SER A 116 10.27 -5.62 -12.92
N SER A 117 9.68 -4.43 -12.76
CA SER A 117 10.23 -3.39 -11.88
C SER A 117 10.17 -3.82 -10.41
N LEU A 118 9.09 -4.49 -10.02
CA LEU A 118 8.95 -5.08 -8.69
C LEU A 118 10.01 -6.15 -8.40
N LYS A 119 10.35 -6.99 -9.39
CA LYS A 119 11.44 -7.97 -9.25
C LYS A 119 12.79 -7.31 -9.04
N ALA A 120 13.01 -6.14 -9.64
CA ALA A 120 14.21 -5.33 -9.46
C ALA A 120 14.20 -4.52 -8.15
N GLY A 121 13.15 -4.66 -7.33
CA GLY A 121 13.00 -3.94 -6.06
C GLY A 121 12.50 -2.50 -6.22
N THR A 122 12.13 -2.07 -7.43
CA THR A 122 11.58 -0.74 -7.69
C THR A 122 10.05 -0.80 -7.86
N ARG A 123 9.38 0.34 -7.67
CA ARG A 123 7.92 0.48 -7.87
C ARG A 123 7.60 1.53 -8.90
N ASP A 124 8.48 1.66 -9.89
CA ASP A 124 8.32 2.66 -10.93
C ASP A 124 7.07 2.36 -11.77
N PRO A 125 6.24 3.37 -12.05
CA PRO A 125 5.13 3.24 -12.98
C PRO A 125 5.63 2.73 -14.33
N ALA A 126 4.85 1.86 -14.94
CA ALA A 126 5.04 1.46 -16.33
C ALA A 126 4.99 2.71 -17.23
N VAL A 127 5.76 2.68 -18.31
CA VAL A 127 5.85 3.76 -19.28
C VAL A 127 5.20 3.28 -20.57
N ASP A 128 4.34 4.10 -21.17
CA ASP A 128 3.69 3.79 -22.43
C ASP A 128 4.60 4.00 -23.65
N ASP A 129 4.06 3.77 -24.85
CA ASP A 129 4.81 3.89 -26.10
C ASP A 129 5.22 5.33 -26.44
N HIS A 130 4.65 6.32 -25.75
CA HIS A 130 4.94 7.75 -25.93
C HIS A 130 5.88 8.28 -24.84
N GLY A 131 6.35 7.43 -23.93
CA GLY A 131 7.20 7.84 -22.81
C GLY A 131 6.41 8.37 -21.60
N GLU A 132 5.07 8.26 -21.59
CA GLU A 132 4.24 8.72 -20.49
C GLU A 132 4.16 7.67 -19.37
N ARG A 133 4.30 8.12 -18.12
CA ARG A 133 4.16 7.25 -16.94
C ARG A 133 2.69 6.96 -16.70
N LEU A 134 2.35 5.68 -16.52
CA LEU A 134 1.01 5.23 -16.14
C LEU A 134 0.74 5.49 -14.65
N ALA A 135 0.60 6.76 -14.32
CA ALA A 135 0.36 7.27 -12.97
C ALA A 135 -0.62 8.44 -13.04
N TRP A 136 -1.71 8.35 -12.29
CA TRP A 136 -2.78 9.35 -12.24
C TRP A 136 -3.02 9.82 -10.81
N GLY A 137 -3.44 11.08 -10.68
CA GLY A 137 -3.62 11.75 -9.40
C GLY A 137 -2.33 12.31 -8.78
N PRO A 138 -2.41 12.98 -7.62
CA PRO A 138 -1.25 13.54 -6.94
C PRO A 138 -0.22 12.46 -6.58
N SER A 139 1.07 12.79 -6.53
CA SER A 139 2.09 11.84 -6.07
C SER A 139 1.95 11.54 -4.58
N ALA A 140 2.21 10.28 -4.21
CA ALA A 140 2.32 9.83 -2.83
C ALA A 140 3.75 9.97 -2.26
N ASP A 141 4.69 10.51 -3.03
CA ASP A 141 6.08 10.66 -2.59
C ASP A 141 6.19 11.55 -1.34
N GLY A 142 7.00 11.10 -0.38
CA GLY A 142 7.18 11.80 0.90
C GLY A 142 5.96 11.74 1.83
N ARG A 143 4.89 11.01 1.48
CA ARG A 143 3.72 10.81 2.34
C ARG A 143 3.97 9.64 3.30
N THR A 144 3.73 9.90 4.57
CA THR A 144 3.58 8.87 5.60
C THR A 144 2.10 8.49 5.71
N ASN A 145 1.80 7.26 6.17
CA ASN A 145 0.44 6.78 6.41
C ASN A 145 -0.45 6.68 5.15
N VAL A 146 0.08 6.08 4.09
CA VAL A 146 -0.65 5.84 2.84
C VAL A 146 -1.25 4.44 2.84
N ALA A 147 -2.57 4.35 2.76
CA ALA A 147 -3.26 3.08 2.51
C ALA A 147 -3.03 2.65 1.06
N THR A 148 -2.68 1.39 0.85
CA THR A 148 -2.33 0.86 -0.47
C THR A 148 -3.08 -0.44 -0.73
N THR A 149 -3.74 -0.52 -1.88
CA THR A 149 -4.23 -1.78 -2.42
C THR A 149 -3.57 -2.04 -3.77
N SER A 150 -3.43 -3.32 -4.11
CA SER A 150 -2.84 -3.72 -5.39
C SER A 150 -3.59 -4.89 -6.00
N ARG A 151 -3.79 -4.84 -7.31
CA ARG A 151 -4.42 -5.90 -8.10
C ARG A 151 -3.48 -6.32 -9.23
N VAL A 152 -3.27 -7.61 -9.41
CA VAL A 152 -2.52 -8.14 -10.56
C VAL A 152 -3.44 -8.08 -11.79
N VAL A 153 -3.00 -7.40 -12.84
CA VAL A 153 -3.78 -7.16 -14.06
C VAL A 153 -2.94 -7.38 -15.32
N LYS A 154 -3.62 -7.63 -16.43
CA LYS A 154 -3.09 -7.51 -17.79
C LYS A 154 -3.73 -6.32 -18.48
N LEU A 155 -3.02 -5.68 -19.38
CA LEU A 155 -3.54 -4.56 -20.17
C LEU A 155 -3.78 -5.02 -21.61
N THR A 156 -4.93 -4.68 -22.18
CA THR A 156 -5.19 -4.89 -23.61
C THR A 156 -4.31 -3.97 -24.45
N ASN A 157 -3.83 -4.44 -25.61
CA ASN A 157 -2.98 -3.65 -26.51
C ASN A 157 -1.71 -3.12 -25.81
N ALA A 158 -1.19 -3.86 -24.82
CA ALA A 158 0.10 -3.56 -24.24
C ALA A 158 1.22 -4.10 -25.13
N THR A 159 2.18 -3.23 -25.39
CA THR A 159 3.35 -3.38 -26.26
C THR A 159 4.66 -3.49 -25.45
N GLY A 160 4.55 -3.63 -24.14
CA GLY A 160 5.69 -3.77 -23.23
C GLY A 160 5.46 -3.22 -21.82
N GLN A 161 4.35 -2.52 -21.60
CA GLN A 161 4.00 -1.90 -20.32
C GLN A 161 3.85 -2.95 -19.21
N CYS A 162 3.46 -4.18 -19.56
CA CYS A 162 3.26 -5.30 -18.64
C CYS A 162 3.89 -6.58 -19.19
N ASP A 163 4.93 -7.09 -18.53
CA ASP A 163 5.52 -8.40 -18.88
C ASP A 163 5.82 -9.23 -17.62
N PRO A 164 5.10 -10.36 -17.38
CA PRO A 164 3.91 -10.85 -18.10
C PRO A 164 2.59 -10.21 -17.60
N VAL A 165 2.66 -9.46 -16.51
CA VAL A 165 1.52 -8.82 -15.83
C VAL A 165 1.97 -7.49 -15.22
N CYS A 166 1.00 -6.65 -14.89
CA CYS A 166 1.20 -5.44 -14.10
C CYS A 166 0.50 -5.54 -12.75
N TRP A 167 0.86 -4.62 -11.87
CA TRP A 167 0.19 -4.35 -10.62
C TRP A 167 -0.51 -3.00 -10.76
N LEU A 168 -1.84 -3.02 -10.74
CA LEU A 168 -2.65 -1.82 -10.57
C LEU A 168 -2.62 -1.47 -9.08
N VAL A 169 -1.87 -0.44 -8.73
CA VAL A 169 -1.66 0.02 -7.36
C VAL A 169 -2.48 1.28 -7.13
N VAL A 170 -3.33 1.25 -6.10
CA VAL A 170 -4.09 2.42 -5.65
C VAL A 170 -3.60 2.83 -4.28
N ARG A 171 -3.26 4.10 -4.13
CA ARG A 171 -2.79 4.72 -2.90
C ARG A 171 -3.77 5.79 -2.44
N VAL A 172 -4.08 5.79 -1.15
CA VAL A 172 -5.06 6.69 -0.54
C VAL A 172 -4.51 7.29 0.75
N TRP A 173 -4.66 8.61 0.91
CA TRP A 173 -4.31 9.34 2.14
C TRP A 173 -5.27 10.49 2.43
#